data_AF-A0A8J3JKF3-F1
#
_entry.id   AF-A0A8J3JKF3-F1
#
_cell.length_a   1.000
_cell.length_b   1.000
_cell.length_c   1.000
_cell.angle_alpha   90.00
_cell.angle_beta   90.00
_cell.angle_gamma   90.00
#
_symmetry.space_group_name_H-M   'P 1'
#
loop_
_entity.id
_entity.type
_entity.pdbx_description
1 polymer ?
#
loop_
_entity_poly.entity_id
_entity_poly.type
_entity_poly.pdbx_seq_one_letter_code
_entity_poly.pdbx_strand_id
1 'polypeptide(L)'
;MEVDRTVNRTGSVSLGQHIVLAADILGGRRVSIRVEEHTLMFFDPQTRELLRTRPNPLSPAEVARLRGARPAGPSPQPVDEPVRVQRRASNNGVIMVVGQKVALGRVHAGKTLTIAVSETHLAVECDDGVRTVRRTTDQAVTRIRAHRPRLVASDA
;
A
#
# COMPACT_ATOMS: atom_id res chain seq x y z
N MET A 1 6.89 8.50 19.41
CA MET A 1 7.81 7.51 20.05
C MET A 1 7.73 6.18 19.31
N GLU A 2 8.69 5.29 19.45
CA GLU A 2 8.65 3.93 18.88
C GLU A 2 8.84 2.85 19.94
N VAL A 3 8.23 1.68 19.73
CA VAL A 3 8.37 0.53 20.63
C VAL A 3 8.28 -0.78 19.87
N ASP A 4 9.06 -1.79 20.26
CA ASP A 4 8.99 -3.12 19.65
C ASP A 4 8.06 -4.05 20.41
N ARG A 5 7.27 -4.83 19.67
CA ARG A 5 6.43 -5.90 20.22
C ARG A 5 6.48 -7.12 19.31
N THR A 6 6.30 -8.29 19.91
CA THR A 6 6.00 -9.51 19.16
C THR A 6 4.49 -9.65 19.09
N VAL A 7 3.96 -9.81 17.88
CA VAL A 7 2.54 -10.04 17.65
C VAL A 7 2.20 -11.45 18.16
N ASN A 8 1.16 -11.56 18.97
CA ASN A 8 0.72 -12.85 19.49
C ASN A 8 0.06 -13.71 18.39
N ARG A 9 -0.31 -14.96 18.71
CA ARG A 9 -0.96 -15.88 17.77
C ARG A 9 -2.27 -15.34 17.18
N THR A 10 -2.97 -14.45 17.89
CA THR A 10 -4.25 -13.86 17.46
C THR A 10 -4.06 -12.50 16.77
N GLY A 11 -2.86 -12.17 16.30
CA GLY A 11 -2.63 -10.94 15.55
C GLY A 11 -2.55 -9.65 16.37
N SER A 12 -2.48 -9.72 17.71
CA SER A 12 -2.53 -8.56 18.61
C SER A 12 -1.20 -8.30 19.32
N VAL A 13 -1.03 -7.07 19.80
CA VAL A 13 0.09 -6.64 20.66
C VAL A 13 -0.43 -6.01 21.94
N SER A 14 0.38 -6.08 23.01
CA SER A 14 0.14 -5.33 24.23
C SER A 14 0.92 -4.02 24.25
N LEU A 15 0.22 -2.92 24.49
CA LEU A 15 0.76 -1.58 24.68
C LEU A 15 0.26 -1.03 26.03
N GLY A 16 1.03 -1.25 27.09
CA GLY A 16 0.58 -0.92 28.44
C GLY A 16 -0.62 -1.78 28.83
N GLN A 17 -1.75 -1.14 29.16
CA GLN A 17 -3.00 -1.82 29.50
C GLN A 17 -3.89 -2.12 28.28
N HIS A 18 -3.46 -1.73 27.08
CA HIS A 18 -4.25 -1.87 25.87
C HIS A 18 -3.80 -3.08 25.06
N ILE A 19 -4.78 -3.82 24.53
CA ILE A 19 -4.57 -4.85 23.51
C ILE A 19 -5.01 -4.26 22.18
N VAL A 20 -4.08 -4.19 21.23
CA VAL A 20 -4.32 -3.61 19.91
C VAL A 20 -4.14 -4.68 18.85
N LEU A 21 -5.16 -4.86 18.00
CA LEU A 21 -5.08 -5.75 16.85
C LEU A 21 -4.13 -5.16 15.80
N ALA A 22 -3.03 -5.85 15.51
CA ALA A 22 -2.19 -5.54 14.35
C ALA A 22 -2.82 -6.16 13.09
N ALA A 23 -2.66 -7.48 12.92
CA ALA A 23 -3.33 -8.33 11.94
C ALA A 23 -2.96 -9.80 12.21
N ASP A 24 -3.90 -10.73 11.98
CA ASP A 24 -3.71 -12.17 12.23
C ASP A 24 -2.51 -12.75 11.46
N ILE A 25 -2.32 -12.32 10.21
CA ILE A 25 -1.21 -12.73 9.34
C ILE A 25 0.18 -12.36 9.88
N LEU A 26 0.25 -11.48 10.89
CA LEU A 26 1.51 -11.07 11.51
C LEU A 26 1.85 -11.89 12.76
N GLY A 27 1.04 -12.88 13.14
CA GLY A 27 1.26 -13.67 14.35
C GLY A 27 2.67 -14.26 14.44
N GLY A 28 3.33 -14.06 15.58
CA GLY A 28 4.71 -14.46 15.83
C GLY A 28 5.77 -13.50 15.28
N ARG A 29 5.42 -12.53 14.44
CA ARG A 29 6.36 -11.54 13.89
C ARG A 29 6.71 -10.48 14.93
N ARG A 30 7.98 -10.10 14.99
CA ARG A 30 8.42 -8.89 15.72
C ARG A 30 8.16 -7.66 14.84
N VAL A 31 7.47 -6.68 15.40
CA VAL A 31 7.13 -5.41 14.73
C VAL A 31 7.61 -4.24 15.58
N SER A 32 7.95 -3.13 14.93
CA SER A 32 8.06 -1.84 15.61
C SER A 32 6.77 -1.06 15.44
N ILE A 33 6.39 -0.32 16.47
CA ILE A 33 5.15 0.45 16.53
C ILE A 33 5.53 1.89 16.82
N ARG A 34 5.24 2.78 15.87
CA ARG A 34 5.32 4.22 16.09
C ARG A 34 3.99 4.71 16.66
N VAL A 35 4.09 5.42 17.77
CA VAL A 35 2.96 6.04 18.46
C VAL A 35 2.97 7.53 18.13
N GLU A 36 2.01 7.94 17.32
CA GLU A 36 1.61 9.32 17.07
C GLU A 36 0.35 9.65 17.87
N GLU A 37 -0.02 10.93 17.93
CA GLU A 37 -1.14 11.42 18.74
C GLU A 37 -2.43 10.61 18.53
N HIS A 38 -2.83 10.39 17.28
CA HIS A 38 -4.07 9.68 16.94
C HIS A 38 -3.87 8.33 16.26
N THR A 39 -2.63 7.97 15.92
CA THR A 39 -2.35 6.80 15.06
C THR A 39 -1.19 5.97 15.59
N LEU A 40 -1.39 4.65 15.61
CA LEU A 40 -0.34 3.65 15.74
C LEU A 40 0.06 3.17 14.35
N MET A 41 1.34 3.20 14.04
CA MET A 41 1.90 2.69 12.80
C MET A 41 2.76 1.45 13.10
N PHE A 42 2.30 0.29 12.67
CA PHE A 42 3.00 -0.99 12.78
C PHE A 42 3.88 -1.17 11.55
N PHE A 43 5.17 -1.37 11.74
CA PHE A 43 6.12 -1.49 10.63
C PHE A 43 7.18 -2.56 10.89
N ASP A 44 7.81 -3.02 9.83
CA ASP A 44 8.93 -3.94 9.90
C ASP A 44 10.16 -3.23 10.48
N PRO A 45 10.77 -3.75 11.56
CA PRO A 45 11.88 -3.10 12.25
C PRO A 45 13.14 -2.94 11.39
N GLN A 46 13.34 -3.81 10.39
CA GLN A 46 14.52 -3.80 9.53
C GLN A 46 14.30 -2.92 8.30
N THR A 47 13.17 -3.09 7.59
CA THR A 47 12.92 -2.40 6.32
C THR A 47 12.20 -1.07 6.47
N ARG A 48 11.69 -0.75 7.67
CA ARG A 48 10.80 0.41 7.93
C ARG A 48 9.45 0.34 7.20
N GLU A 49 9.15 -0.77 6.53
CA GLU A 49 7.92 -0.96 5.76
C GLU A 49 6.68 -0.95 6.66
N LEU A 50 5.71 -0.08 6.37
CA LEU A 50 4.47 0.12 7.08
C LEU A 50 3.51 -1.04 6.80
N LEU A 51 3.34 -1.90 7.79
CA LEU A 51 2.49 -3.07 7.69
C LEU A 51 1.03 -2.70 7.92
N ARG A 52 0.71 -1.92 8.97
CA ARG A 52 -0.67 -1.56 9.35
C ARG A 52 -0.73 -0.25 10.12
N THR A 53 -1.91 0.38 10.10
CA THR A 53 -2.26 1.50 10.98
C THR A 53 -3.47 1.18 11.83
N ARG A 54 -3.50 1.72 13.05
CA ARG A 54 -4.63 1.64 13.99
C ARG A 54 -4.84 2.99 14.69
N PRO A 55 -6.06 3.30 15.16
CA PRO A 55 -6.26 4.39 16.09
C PRO A 55 -5.36 4.21 17.33
N ASN A 56 -4.84 5.31 17.87
CA ASN A 56 -4.09 5.29 19.12
C ASN A 56 -5.04 5.36 20.32
N PRO A 57 -5.14 4.31 21.17
CA PRO A 57 -5.94 4.34 22.38
C PRO A 57 -5.20 4.90 23.60
N LEU A 58 -3.89 5.21 23.47
CA LEU A 58 -3.03 5.60 24.57
C LEU A 58 -3.09 7.11 24.80
N SER A 59 -3.27 7.49 26.06
CA SER A 59 -2.99 8.85 26.53
C SER A 59 -1.49 9.17 26.52
N PRO A 60 -1.09 10.46 26.45
CA PRO A 60 0.32 10.85 26.50
C PRO A 60 1.08 10.29 27.72
N ALA A 61 0.42 10.20 28.88
CA ALA A 61 1.01 9.65 30.10
C ALA A 61 1.26 8.12 29.99
N GLU A 62 0.37 7.38 29.32
CA GLU A 62 0.57 5.95 29.06
C GLU A 62 1.70 5.73 28.06
N VAL A 63 1.82 6.58 27.03
CA VAL A 63 2.92 6.54 26.06
C VAL A 63 4.27 6.70 26.76
N ALA A 64 4.38 7.66 27.68
CA ALA A 64 5.60 7.90 28.46
C ALA A 64 6.00 6.70 29.34
N ARG A 65 5.04 5.84 29.71
CA ARG A 65 5.26 4.65 30.56
C ARG A 65 5.51 3.36 29.77
N LEU A 66 5.48 3.41 28.44
CA LEU A 66 5.70 2.22 27.61
C LEU A 66 7.11 1.66 27.82
N ARG A 67 7.18 0.40 28.24
CA ARG A 67 8.47 -0.30 28.38
C ARG A 67 9.14 -0.51 27.03
N GLY A 68 10.43 -0.20 26.98
CA GLY A 68 11.25 -0.30 25.76
C GLY A 68 10.93 0.75 24.71
N ALA A 69 10.26 1.85 25.09
CA ALA A 69 10.06 2.98 24.20
C ALA A 69 11.39 3.66 23.89
N ARG A 70 11.54 4.08 22.64
CA ARG A 70 12.68 4.84 22.12
C ARG A 70 12.17 6.05 21.32
N PRO A 71 13.01 7.08 21.10
CA PRO A 71 12.70 8.15 20.16
C PRO A 71 12.30 7.59 18.79
N ALA A 72 11.41 8.29 18.10
CA ALA A 72 10.99 7.88 16.76
C ALA A 72 12.15 8.07 15.76
N GLY A 73 12.37 7.08 14.89
CA GLY A 73 13.35 7.20 13.79
C GLY A 73 12.80 7.94 12.57
N PRO A 74 13.30 7.67 11.35
CA PRO A 74 12.69 8.13 10.10
C PRO A 74 11.24 7.63 9.96
N SER A 75 10.36 8.28 9.19
CA SER A 75 8.98 7.78 9.05
C SER A 75 8.94 6.34 8.50
N PRO A 76 8.04 5.45 8.98
CA PRO A 76 7.76 4.20 8.28
C PRO A 76 7.41 4.49 6.82
N GLN A 77 7.96 3.69 5.91
CA GLN A 77 7.70 3.79 4.49
C GLN A 77 6.45 2.99 4.15
N PRO A 78 5.52 3.49 3.33
CA PRO A 78 4.43 2.67 2.81
C PRO A 78 4.95 1.36 2.18
N VAL A 79 4.13 0.31 2.17
CA VAL A 79 4.45 -0.88 1.36
C VAL A 79 4.55 -0.43 -0.11
N ASP A 80 5.74 -0.58 -0.69
CA ASP A 80 6.06 -0.18 -2.07
C ASP A 80 5.44 -1.12 -3.13
N GLU A 81 4.44 -1.93 -2.78
CA GLU A 81 3.82 -2.83 -3.75
C GLU A 81 3.08 -2.01 -4.81
N PRO A 82 3.51 -2.06 -6.08
CA PRO A 82 2.90 -1.25 -7.12
C PRO A 82 1.44 -1.66 -7.27
N VAL A 83 0.53 -0.68 -7.25
CA VAL A 83 -0.89 -0.96 -7.48
C VAL A 83 -1.07 -1.42 -8.92
N ARG A 84 -1.49 -2.67 -9.08
CA ARG A 84 -1.77 -3.24 -10.41
C ARG A 84 -3.09 -2.72 -10.95
N VAL A 85 -3.05 -2.06 -12.08
CA VAL A 85 -4.23 -1.57 -12.81
C VAL A 85 -4.24 -2.11 -14.22
N GLN A 86 -5.41 -2.15 -14.85
CA GLN A 86 -5.55 -2.51 -16.26
C GLN A 86 -6.01 -1.30 -17.07
N ARG A 87 -5.43 -1.11 -18.25
CA ARG A 87 -5.89 -0.10 -19.22
C ARG A 87 -5.95 -0.68 -20.61
N ARG A 88 -7.00 -0.32 -21.33
CA ARG A 88 -7.11 -0.61 -22.76
C ARG A 88 -6.40 0.49 -23.53
N ALA A 89 -5.46 0.11 -24.39
CA ALA A 89 -4.80 1.03 -25.30
C ALA A 89 -5.77 1.52 -26.37
N SER A 90 -5.70 2.82 -26.70
CA SER A 90 -6.44 3.40 -27.81
C SER A 90 -5.99 2.83 -29.16
N ASN A 91 -6.68 3.20 -30.25
CA ASN A 91 -6.32 2.78 -31.61
C ASN A 91 -4.90 3.21 -32.03
N ASN A 92 -4.34 4.24 -31.39
CA ASN A 92 -2.97 4.69 -31.62
C ASN A 92 -1.96 4.06 -30.64
N GLY A 93 -2.39 3.13 -29.78
CA GLY A 93 -1.50 2.47 -28.82
C GLY A 93 -1.13 3.34 -27.62
N VAL A 94 -2.02 4.26 -27.22
CA VAL A 94 -1.81 5.13 -26.05
C VAL A 94 -2.72 4.68 -24.92
N ILE A 95 -2.18 4.56 -23.70
CA ILE A 95 -2.94 4.34 -22.46
C ILE A 95 -2.96 5.59 -21.59
N MET A 96 -3.97 5.69 -20.73
CA MET A 96 -4.06 6.71 -19.68
C MET A 96 -4.08 6.04 -18.30
N VAL A 97 -3.09 6.33 -17.48
CA VAL A 97 -2.92 5.77 -16.14
C VAL A 97 -2.70 6.93 -15.17
N VAL A 98 -3.48 7.04 -14.09
CA VAL A 98 -3.36 8.12 -13.08
C VAL A 98 -3.20 9.53 -13.66
N GLY A 99 -3.97 9.86 -14.70
CA GLY A 99 -3.91 11.16 -15.40
C GLY A 99 -2.73 11.33 -16.37
N GLN A 100 -1.80 10.37 -16.42
CA GLN A 100 -0.64 10.38 -17.32
C GLN A 100 -0.91 9.58 -18.60
N LYS A 101 -0.58 10.18 -19.75
CA LYS A 101 -0.59 9.49 -21.06
C LYS A 101 0.73 8.76 -21.26
N VAL A 102 0.66 7.49 -21.67
CA VAL A 102 1.82 6.69 -22.05
C VAL A 102 1.64 6.15 -23.46
N ALA A 103 2.53 6.53 -24.37
CA ALA A 103 2.55 6.05 -25.75
C ALA A 103 3.37 4.76 -25.85
N LEU A 104 2.69 3.66 -26.19
CA LEU A 104 3.31 2.34 -26.33
C LEU A 104 3.54 2.00 -27.81
N GLY A 105 2.71 2.58 -28.69
CA GLY A 105 2.77 2.38 -30.14
C GLY A 105 1.64 1.48 -30.65
N ARG A 106 1.32 1.62 -31.94
CA ARG A 106 0.16 0.97 -32.58
C ARG A 106 0.13 -0.56 -32.46
N VAL A 107 1.27 -1.21 -32.25
CA VAL A 107 1.36 -2.66 -32.02
C VAL A 107 0.58 -3.13 -30.78
N HIS A 108 0.33 -2.23 -29.82
CA HIS A 108 -0.49 -2.51 -28.64
C HIS A 108 -1.92 -1.99 -28.75
N ALA A 109 -2.35 -1.47 -29.91
CA ALA A 109 -3.67 -0.89 -30.09
C ALA A 109 -4.79 -1.87 -29.70
N GLY A 110 -5.77 -1.41 -28.94
CA GLY A 110 -6.92 -2.19 -28.51
C GLY A 110 -6.63 -3.24 -27.43
N LYS A 111 -5.36 -3.52 -27.08
CA LYS A 111 -4.97 -4.49 -26.05
C LYS A 111 -5.26 -3.94 -24.65
N THR A 112 -5.61 -4.84 -23.72
CA THR A 112 -5.72 -4.52 -22.30
C THR A 112 -4.42 -4.91 -21.61
N LEU A 113 -3.71 -3.92 -21.10
CA LEU A 113 -2.40 -4.08 -20.50
C LEU A 113 -2.50 -3.94 -18.99
N THR A 114 -1.69 -4.70 -18.27
CA THR A 114 -1.53 -4.55 -16.82
C THR A 114 -0.40 -3.57 -16.55
N ILE A 115 -0.61 -2.67 -15.62
CA ILE A 115 0.34 -1.62 -15.24
C ILE A 115 0.54 -1.70 -13.73
N ALA A 116 1.77 -1.93 -13.31
CA ALA A 116 2.22 -1.77 -11.93
C ALA A 116 2.51 -0.28 -11.69
N VAL A 117 1.67 0.37 -10.86
CA VAL A 117 1.77 1.79 -10.53
C VAL A 117 2.47 1.93 -9.18
N SER A 118 3.74 2.32 -9.21
CA SER A 118 4.50 2.70 -8.02
C SER A 118 4.43 4.22 -7.79
N GLU A 119 5.05 4.72 -6.72
CA GLU A 119 5.17 6.16 -6.47
C GLU A 119 5.92 6.88 -7.60
N THR A 120 6.98 6.27 -8.13
CA THR A 120 7.92 6.94 -9.04
C THR A 120 7.86 6.44 -10.48
N HIS A 121 7.29 5.27 -10.72
CA HIS A 121 7.29 4.61 -12.03
C HIS A 121 5.97 3.89 -12.35
N LEU A 122 5.69 3.79 -13.65
CA LEU A 122 4.65 2.98 -14.27
C LEU A 122 5.34 1.85 -15.03
N ALA A 123 5.22 0.62 -14.55
CA ALA A 123 5.72 -0.57 -15.24
C ALA A 123 4.57 -1.21 -16.03
N VAL A 124 4.60 -1.09 -17.35
CA VAL A 124 3.56 -1.60 -18.25
C VAL A 124 3.98 -2.98 -18.75
N GLU A 125 3.18 -4.00 -18.47
CA GLU A 125 3.36 -5.35 -18.99
C GLU A 125 2.83 -5.40 -20.44
N CYS A 126 3.74 -5.48 -21.39
CA CYS A 126 3.46 -5.68 -22.81
C CYS A 126 3.86 -7.09 -23.25
N ASP A 127 3.33 -7.54 -24.39
CA ASP A 127 3.64 -8.88 -24.95
C ASP A 127 5.13 -9.03 -25.33
N ASP A 128 5.82 -7.92 -25.62
CA ASP A 128 7.24 -7.84 -25.97
C ASP A 128 8.14 -7.52 -24.76
N GLY A 129 7.58 -7.44 -23.56
CA GLY A 129 8.32 -7.21 -22.31
C GLY A 129 7.72 -6.09 -21.44
N VAL A 130 8.41 -5.78 -20.34
CA VAL A 130 7.98 -4.71 -19.43
C VAL A 130 8.56 -3.37 -19.89
N ARG A 131 7.69 -2.37 -20.10
CA ARG A 131 8.09 -0.99 -20.37
C ARG A 131 7.90 -0.13 -19.13
N THR A 132 9.01 0.35 -18.57
CA THR A 132 9.02 1.24 -17.41
C THR A 132 9.06 2.69 -17.85
N VAL A 133 8.12 3.49 -17.34
CA VAL A 133 8.02 4.94 -17.61
C VAL A 133 8.00 5.68 -16.29
N ARG A 134 8.67 6.83 -16.19
CA ARG A 134 8.60 7.65 -14.98
C ARG A 134 7.19 8.15 -14.76
N ARG A 135 6.69 8.00 -13.53
CA ARG A 135 5.42 8.58 -13.11
C ARG A 135 5.62 10.08 -12.89
N THR A 136 4.80 10.89 -13.54
CA THR A 136 4.86 12.36 -13.50
C THR A 136 3.65 12.96 -12.77
N THR A 137 2.85 12.13 -12.11
CA THR A 137 1.64 12.53 -11.38
C THR A 137 1.63 11.92 -9.98
N ASP A 138 1.09 12.64 -9.02
CA ASP A 138 0.85 12.18 -7.64
C ASP A 138 -0.57 11.62 -7.43
N GLN A 139 -1.43 11.71 -8.45
CA GLN A 139 -2.83 11.30 -8.38
C GLN A 139 -3.01 9.86 -7.90
N ALA A 140 -3.82 9.66 -6.87
CA ALA A 140 -4.14 8.34 -6.34
C ALA A 140 -4.79 7.44 -7.41
N VAL A 141 -4.51 6.13 -7.32
CA VAL A 141 -5.18 5.13 -8.16
C VAL A 141 -6.62 4.97 -7.69
N THR A 142 -7.58 5.43 -8.49
CA THR A 142 -9.02 5.32 -8.17
C THR A 142 -9.75 4.24 -8.95
N ARG A 143 -9.18 3.75 -10.07
CA ARG A 143 -9.77 2.72 -10.93
C ARG A 143 -8.77 1.63 -11.26
N ILE A 144 -9.06 0.42 -10.78
CA ILE A 144 -8.19 -0.75 -10.95
C ILE A 144 -8.43 -1.42 -12.31
N ARG A 145 -9.67 -1.77 -12.66
CA ARG A 145 -9.97 -2.48 -13.93
C ARG A 145 -10.16 -1.53 -15.11
N ALA A 146 -9.85 -2.02 -16.32
CA ALA A 146 -10.07 -1.30 -17.57
C ALA A 146 -11.56 -1.17 -17.92
N HIS A 147 -12.38 -2.12 -17.46
CA HIS A 147 -13.82 -2.15 -17.67
C HIS A 147 -14.57 -2.17 -16.33
N ARG A 148 -15.70 -1.48 -16.26
CA ARG A 148 -16.68 -1.68 -15.19
C ARG A 148 -17.37 -3.03 -15.47
N PRO A 149 -17.54 -3.94 -14.50
CA PRO A 149 -18.36 -5.14 -14.72
C PRO A 149 -19.70 -4.71 -15.30
N ARG A 150 -20.08 -5.27 -16.45
CA ARG A 150 -21.42 -5.07 -16.98
C ARG A 150 -22.35 -5.81 -16.04
N LEU A 151 -23.28 -5.09 -15.39
CA LEU A 151 -24.35 -5.74 -14.66
C LEU A 151 -25.12 -6.55 -15.70
N VAL A 152 -25.01 -7.88 -15.66
CA VAL A 152 -25.87 -8.73 -16.47
C VAL A 152 -27.22 -8.66 -15.77
N ALA A 153 -28.21 -8.03 -16.40
CA ALA A 153 -29.58 -8.18 -15.95
C ALA A 153 -29.90 -9.67 -16.08
N SER A 154 -30.15 -10.32 -14.94
CA SER A 154 -30.78 -11.63 -14.92
C SER A 154 -32.22 -11.42 -15.37
N ASP A 155 -32.55 -11.85 -16.59
CA ASP A 155 -33.94 -11.98 -17.01
C ASP A 155 -34.60 -13.05 -16.12
N ALA A 156 -35.68 -12.64 -15.47
CA ALA A 156 -36.61 -13.49 -14.74
C ALA A 156 -37.99 -13.37 -15.41
#